data_AF-A0A5E4Q9B4-F1
#
_entry.id   AF-A0A5E4Q9B4-F1
#
_cell.length_a   1.000
_cell.length_b   1.000
_cell.length_c   1.000
_cell.angle_alpha   90.00
_cell.angle_beta   90.00
_cell.angle_gamma   90.00
#
_symmetry.space_group_name_H-M   'P 1'
#
loop_
_entity.id
_entity.type
_entity.pdbx_description
1 polymer ?
#
loop_
_entity_poly.entity_id
_entity_poly.type
_entity_poly.pdbx_seq_one_letter_code
_entity_poly.pdbx_strand_id
1 'polypeptide(L)'
;MLWRACRGNVFLRQAEIDTPLEDPSSSDQVYKSVFIIFFQGDQLKTRVKKICEGFRATLYPCPEAPADRREMAMGVMTRIEDLNTNIKNWFVKVRKIKAIYHTLNLFNLDVTQKCLIAECWVPALDMETIQLALRRGTERSGSSVPPILNRMETLEDPPTYNRTNKFTVAFQNLIYAYGVATYREVNPAPYTIITFPFLFAVMFGDLGHGALMAVFGFWMCYKEKPLQAKKIDSESLNIFGSSWRNNYNVSTLQENKLLQLNPDSMDYIQKPYPFGIDPVWQIIFMNAYKMKISIIIGVFHMLFGVSLSLWNHIAASTSTWSSSRRSCSSHYCSSTWCCLCSSSGPPTAQPHLFSAARILRSSSRARSVRRRSLSPSST
;
A
#
# COMPACT_ATOMS: atom_id res chain seq x y z
N MET A 1 -39.25 16.73 -38.45
CA MET A 1 -39.79 18.13 -38.42
C MET A 1 -39.00 19.08 -39.32
N LEU A 2 -37.66 19.09 -39.24
CA LEU A 2 -36.78 19.96 -40.04
C LEU A 2 -37.08 19.97 -41.55
N TRP A 3 -37.21 18.80 -42.18
CA TRP A 3 -37.56 18.65 -43.61
C TRP A 3 -38.86 19.39 -43.97
N ARG A 4 -39.91 19.22 -43.16
CA ARG A 4 -41.24 19.80 -43.39
C ARG A 4 -41.23 21.33 -43.21
N ALA A 5 -40.55 21.83 -42.17
CA ALA A 5 -40.50 23.26 -41.88
C ALA A 5 -39.64 24.06 -42.88
N CYS A 6 -38.61 23.43 -43.45
CA CYS A 6 -37.66 24.07 -44.36
C CYS A 6 -37.87 23.69 -45.83
N ARG A 7 -38.95 22.97 -46.16
CA ARG A 7 -39.32 22.53 -47.52
C ARG A 7 -38.18 21.82 -48.28
N GLY A 8 -37.35 21.04 -47.57
CA GLY A 8 -36.24 20.30 -48.17
C GLY A 8 -34.93 21.08 -48.41
N ASN A 9 -34.88 22.38 -48.10
CA ASN A 9 -33.70 23.23 -48.37
C ASN A 9 -32.57 23.11 -47.33
N VAL A 10 -32.51 22.02 -46.58
CA VAL A 10 -31.61 21.86 -45.43
C VAL A 10 -30.97 20.48 -45.46
N PHE A 11 -29.65 20.44 -45.40
CA PHE A 11 -28.89 19.19 -45.38
C PHE A 11 -28.50 18.83 -43.94
N LEU A 12 -28.85 17.62 -43.52
CA LEU A 12 -28.58 17.11 -42.17
C LEU A 12 -27.52 16.01 -42.26
N ARG A 13 -26.49 16.10 -41.43
CA ARG A 13 -25.54 15.01 -41.20
C ARG A 13 -25.54 14.66 -39.71
N GLN A 14 -25.67 13.38 -39.38
CA GLN A 14 -25.67 12.91 -38.00
C GLN A 14 -24.48 11.99 -37.72
N ALA A 15 -24.05 11.94 -36.48
CA ALA A 15 -23.04 11.04 -35.93
C ALA A 15 -23.49 10.63 -34.52
N GLU A 16 -23.51 9.33 -34.24
CA GLU A 16 -23.91 8.79 -32.95
C GLU A 16 -22.71 8.74 -32.00
N ILE A 17 -22.94 8.95 -30.70
CA ILE A 17 -21.91 8.81 -29.67
C ILE A 17 -22.11 7.43 -29.02
N ASP A 18 -21.11 6.56 -29.16
CA ASP A 18 -21.18 5.17 -28.66
C ASP A 18 -21.20 5.08 -27.13
N THR A 19 -20.75 6.13 -26.43
CA THR A 19 -20.72 6.19 -24.97
C THR A 19 -21.93 6.95 -24.42
N PRO A 20 -22.68 6.38 -23.46
CA PRO A 20 -23.77 7.10 -22.82
C PRO A 20 -23.22 8.30 -22.02
N LEU A 21 -23.90 9.44 -22.10
CA LEU A 21 -23.55 10.67 -21.39
C LEU A 21 -24.59 10.95 -20.31
N GLU A 22 -24.14 11.42 -19.15
CA GLU A 22 -25.02 11.84 -18.07
C GLU A 22 -25.71 13.16 -18.45
N ASP A 23 -27.05 13.19 -18.37
CA ASP A 23 -27.79 14.41 -18.59
C ASP A 23 -27.74 15.32 -17.35
N PRO A 24 -27.28 16.58 -17.45
CA PRO A 24 -27.08 17.45 -16.28
C PRO A 24 -28.38 17.78 -15.52
N SER A 25 -29.55 17.56 -16.12
CA SER A 25 -30.86 17.76 -15.48
C SER A 25 -31.44 16.52 -14.81
N SER A 26 -31.26 15.33 -15.38
CA SER A 26 -31.90 14.11 -14.87
C SER A 26 -30.94 13.12 -14.22
N SER A 27 -29.62 13.35 -14.31
CA SER A 27 -28.56 12.41 -13.90
C SER A 27 -28.64 11.02 -14.55
N ASP A 28 -29.52 10.84 -15.54
CA ASP A 28 -29.66 9.59 -16.27
C ASP A 28 -28.59 9.47 -17.34
N GLN A 29 -28.17 8.23 -17.60
CA GLN A 29 -27.30 7.90 -18.71
C GLN A 29 -28.11 7.81 -20.01
N VAL A 30 -27.88 8.74 -20.92
CA VAL A 30 -28.60 8.83 -22.18
C VAL A 30 -27.61 8.77 -23.35
N TYR A 31 -27.91 7.94 -24.35
CA TYR A 31 -27.19 7.96 -25.62
C TYR A 31 -27.56 9.24 -26.38
N LYS A 32 -26.57 10.07 -26.67
CA LYS A 32 -26.73 11.32 -27.40
C LYS A 32 -26.14 11.19 -28.80
N SER A 33 -26.76 11.82 -29.78
CA SER A 33 -26.25 11.91 -31.15
C SER A 33 -25.95 13.36 -31.50
N VAL A 34 -24.83 13.59 -32.18
CA VAL A 34 -24.44 14.91 -32.69
C VAL A 34 -24.94 15.03 -34.12
N PHE A 35 -25.48 16.19 -34.48
CA PHE A 35 -25.86 16.46 -35.85
C PHE A 35 -25.45 17.86 -36.28
N ILE A 36 -25.13 18.00 -37.56
CA ILE A 36 -24.78 19.26 -38.22
C ILE A 36 -25.86 19.53 -39.28
N ILE A 37 -26.32 20.77 -39.30
CA ILE A 37 -27.35 21.26 -40.22
C ILE A 37 -26.73 22.32 -41.13
N PHE A 38 -26.70 22.06 -42.44
CA PHE A 38 -26.31 23.03 -43.44
C PHE A 38 -27.57 23.69 -44.03
N PHE A 39 -27.59 25.01 -44.05
CA PHE A 39 -28.66 25.81 -44.62
C PHE A 39 -28.05 27.10 -45.20
N GLN A 40 -28.76 27.75 -46.11
CA GLN A 40 -28.34 29.02 -46.70
C GLN A 40 -29.39 30.09 -46.40
N GLY A 41 -28.98 31.20 -45.79
CA GLY A 41 -29.82 32.37 -45.47
C GLY A 41 -30.26 32.50 -44.00
N ASP A 42 -30.34 33.75 -43.53
CA ASP A 42 -30.56 34.08 -42.10
C ASP A 42 -31.97 33.79 -41.59
N GLN A 43 -32.98 33.84 -42.46
CA GLN A 43 -34.35 33.49 -42.08
C GLN A 43 -34.49 32.00 -41.73
N LEU A 44 -33.79 31.13 -42.48
CA LEU A 44 -33.76 29.69 -42.19
C LEU A 44 -32.98 29.41 -40.90
N LYS A 45 -31.85 30.10 -40.67
CA LYS A 45 -31.09 30.03 -39.40
C LYS A 45 -31.98 30.23 -38.18
N THR A 46 -32.78 31.29 -38.20
CA THR A 46 -33.66 31.66 -37.08
C THR A 46 -34.76 30.61 -36.87
N ARG A 47 -35.33 30.05 -37.95
CA ARG A 47 -36.33 28.97 -37.85
C ARG A 47 -35.73 27.67 -37.31
N VAL A 48 -34.57 27.26 -37.83
CA VAL A 48 -33.86 26.04 -37.38
C VAL A 48 -33.48 26.16 -35.91
N LYS A 49 -32.96 27.32 -35.48
CA LYS A 49 -32.60 27.55 -34.07
C LYS A 49 -33.80 27.37 -33.13
N LYS A 50 -34.96 27.94 -33.46
CA LYS A 50 -36.20 27.76 -32.69
C LYS A 50 -36.66 26.30 -32.61
N ILE A 51 -36.49 25.54 -33.70
CA ILE A 51 -36.81 24.10 -33.71
C ILE A 51 -35.84 23.35 -32.79
N CYS A 52 -34.53 23.60 -32.88
CA CYS A 52 -33.53 22.99 -32.01
C CYS A 52 -33.78 23.31 -30.53
N GLU A 53 -34.11 24.56 -30.19
CA GLU A 53 -34.48 24.97 -28.84
C GLU A 53 -35.77 24.28 -28.36
N GLY A 54 -36.78 24.14 -29.23
CA GLY A 54 -38.03 23.44 -28.92
C GLY A 54 -37.86 21.94 -28.61
N PHE A 55 -36.88 21.28 -29.24
CA PHE A 55 -36.50 19.90 -28.94
C PHE A 55 -35.43 19.78 -27.83
N ARG A 56 -35.07 20.88 -27.16
CA ARG A 56 -34.04 20.94 -26.10
C ARG A 56 -32.66 20.46 -26.56
N ALA A 57 -32.32 20.67 -27.84
CA ALA A 57 -30.98 20.38 -28.35
C ALA A 57 -29.99 21.46 -27.89
N THR A 58 -28.82 21.05 -27.40
CA THR A 58 -27.74 21.98 -27.01
C THR A 58 -26.97 22.43 -28.25
N LEU A 59 -26.98 23.75 -28.52
CA LEU A 59 -26.27 24.33 -29.65
C LEU A 59 -24.88 24.82 -29.22
N TYR A 60 -23.84 24.37 -29.93
CA TYR A 60 -22.46 24.83 -29.73
C TYR A 60 -22.01 25.77 -30.87
N PRO A 61 -21.37 26.91 -30.57
CA PRO A 61 -20.78 27.74 -31.61
C PRO A 61 -19.59 27.00 -32.24
N CYS A 62 -19.59 26.86 -33.56
CA CYS A 62 -18.53 26.21 -34.33
C CYS A 62 -17.94 27.22 -35.33
N PRO A 63 -16.64 27.56 -35.24
CA PRO A 63 -15.98 28.41 -36.24
C PRO A 63 -16.02 27.79 -37.64
N GLU A 64 -16.14 28.64 -38.67
CA GLU A 64 -16.19 28.19 -40.07
C GLU A 64 -14.81 27.75 -40.58
N ALA A 65 -13.76 28.50 -40.20
CA ALA A 65 -12.40 28.21 -40.59
C ALA A 65 -11.87 26.91 -39.94
N PRO A 66 -11.16 26.06 -40.69
CA PRO A 66 -10.60 24.82 -40.15
C PRO A 66 -9.48 25.06 -39.13
N ALA A 67 -8.75 26.18 -39.22
CA ALA A 67 -7.70 26.55 -38.27
C ALA A 67 -8.29 26.88 -36.89
N ASP A 68 -9.27 27.80 -36.84
CA ASP A 68 -9.93 28.25 -35.61
C ASP A 68 -10.64 27.10 -34.87
N ARG A 69 -11.19 26.11 -35.61
CA ARG A 69 -11.76 24.90 -35.01
C ARG A 69 -10.73 24.08 -34.25
N ARG A 70 -9.52 23.94 -34.79
CA ARG A 70 -8.42 23.22 -34.12
C ARG A 70 -7.96 23.98 -32.89
N GLU A 71 -7.86 25.30 -32.96
CA GLU A 71 -7.50 26.15 -31.82
C GLU A 71 -8.54 26.05 -30.69
N MET A 72 -9.83 26.16 -31.01
CA MET A 72 -10.91 26.00 -30.03
C MET A 72 -10.88 24.61 -29.38
N ALA A 73 -10.67 23.54 -30.16
CA ALA A 73 -10.57 22.19 -29.63
C ALA A 73 -9.38 22.03 -28.67
N MET A 74 -8.20 22.56 -29.02
CA MET A 74 -7.03 22.55 -28.13
C MET A 74 -7.30 23.34 -26.85
N GLY A 75 -7.94 24.51 -26.94
CA GLY A 75 -8.29 25.32 -25.76
C GLY A 75 -9.31 24.66 -24.83
N VAL A 76 -10.24 23.86 -25.37
CA VAL A 76 -11.16 23.06 -24.55
C VAL A 76 -10.43 21.91 -23.86
N MET A 77 -9.54 21.21 -24.57
CA MET A 77 -8.76 20.11 -24.00
C MET A 77 -7.86 20.59 -22.85
N THR A 78 -7.15 21.71 -23.01
CA THR A 78 -6.31 22.27 -21.94
C THR A 78 -7.14 22.66 -20.72
N ARG A 79 -8.31 23.28 -20.92
CA ARG A 79 -9.23 23.59 -19.81
C ARG A 79 -9.74 22.35 -19.08
N ILE A 80 -10.03 21.27 -19.80
CA ILE A 80 -10.44 19.99 -19.20
C ILE A 80 -9.29 19.40 -18.37
N GLU A 81 -8.07 19.43 -18.89
CA GLU A 81 -6.87 18.99 -18.16
C GLU A 81 -6.64 19.84 -16.90
N ASP A 82 -6.73 21.16 -17.00
CA ASP A 82 -6.63 22.08 -15.88
C ASP A 82 -7.70 21.82 -14.81
N LEU A 83 -8.94 21.55 -15.22
CA LEU A 83 -10.02 21.22 -14.29
C LEU A 83 -9.70 19.91 -13.53
N ASN A 84 -9.25 18.89 -14.26
CA ASN A 84 -8.92 17.58 -13.71
C ASN A 84 -7.71 17.61 -12.77
N THR A 85 -6.66 18.37 -13.11
CA THR A 85 -5.47 18.52 -12.26
C THR A 85 -5.81 19.26 -10.97
N ASN A 86 -6.64 20.31 -11.06
CA ASN A 86 -7.13 21.04 -9.91
C ASN A 86 -7.94 20.13 -8.98
N ILE A 87 -8.94 19.41 -9.49
CA ILE A 87 -9.76 18.52 -8.64
C ILE A 87 -8.88 17.52 -7.87
N LYS A 88 -7.90 16.89 -8.51
CA LYS A 88 -6.95 15.97 -7.84
C LYS A 88 -6.17 16.67 -6.72
N ASN A 89 -5.64 17.86 -6.99
CA ASN A 89 -4.91 18.65 -5.99
C ASN A 89 -5.80 19.05 -4.81
N TRP A 90 -7.05 19.43 -5.08
CA TRP A 90 -8.03 19.78 -4.05
C TRP A 90 -8.37 18.57 -3.17
N PHE A 91 -8.56 17.38 -3.75
CA PHE A 91 -8.76 16.15 -2.98
C PHE A 91 -7.59 15.86 -2.04
N VAL A 92 -6.35 16.02 -2.51
CA VAL A 92 -5.15 15.83 -1.67
C VAL A 92 -5.14 16.84 -0.52
N LYS A 93 -5.45 18.12 -0.79
CA LYS A 93 -5.53 19.17 0.24
C LYS A 93 -6.60 18.86 1.28
N VAL A 94 -7.81 18.53 0.84
CA VAL A 94 -8.94 18.22 1.74
C VAL A 94 -8.64 16.99 2.60
N ARG A 95 -8.08 15.93 2.03
CA ARG A 95 -7.69 14.72 2.81
C ARG A 95 -6.60 15.03 3.85
N LYS A 96 -5.60 15.83 3.50
CA LYS A 96 -4.56 16.27 4.44
C LYS A 96 -5.15 17.11 5.58
N ILE A 97 -6.01 18.08 5.27
CA ILE A 97 -6.68 18.92 6.27
C ILE A 97 -7.56 18.06 7.19
N LYS A 98 -8.34 17.13 6.64
CA LYS A 98 -9.15 16.18 7.43
C LYS A 98 -8.28 15.35 8.38
N ALA A 99 -7.14 14.83 7.90
CA ALA A 99 -6.21 14.07 8.74
C ALA A 99 -5.63 14.93 9.87
N ILE A 100 -5.25 16.18 9.60
CA ILE A 100 -4.76 17.12 10.63
C ILE A 100 -5.83 17.36 11.70
N TYR A 101 -7.07 17.69 11.31
CA TYR A 101 -8.14 17.89 12.28
C TYR A 101 -8.49 16.63 13.05
N HIS A 102 -8.45 15.46 12.41
CA HIS A 102 -8.61 14.18 13.09
C HIS A 102 -7.52 13.95 14.15
N THR A 103 -6.25 14.26 13.83
CA THR A 103 -5.15 14.16 14.81
C THR A 103 -5.26 15.19 15.93
N LEU A 104 -5.68 16.44 15.64
CA LEU A 104 -5.90 17.46 16.66
C LEU A 104 -7.04 17.10 17.61
N ASN A 105 -8.03 16.33 17.14
CA ASN A 105 -9.12 15.85 17.96
C ASN A 105 -8.71 14.78 18.99
N LEU A 106 -7.53 14.18 18.84
CA LEU A 106 -6.96 13.25 19.82
C LEU A 106 -6.18 13.98 20.93
N PHE A 107 -5.98 15.30 20.82
CA PHE A 107 -5.18 16.06 21.78
C PHE A 107 -6.07 16.59 22.90
N ASN A 108 -5.51 16.68 24.10
CA ASN A 108 -6.18 17.31 25.23
C ASN A 108 -6.04 18.84 25.13
N LEU A 109 -7.11 19.55 25.48
CA LEU A 109 -7.16 21.01 25.40
C LEU A 109 -7.00 21.60 26.80
N ASP A 110 -5.94 22.39 26.99
CA ASP A 110 -5.78 23.20 28.19
C ASP A 110 -6.49 24.55 27.99
N VAL A 111 -7.61 24.73 28.69
CA VAL A 111 -8.47 25.92 28.61
C VAL A 111 -7.74 27.16 29.15
N THR A 112 -6.78 27.00 30.06
CA THR A 112 -6.10 28.12 30.73
C THR A 112 -5.05 28.78 29.84
N GLN A 113 -4.22 27.98 29.17
CA GLN A 113 -3.12 28.48 28.32
C GLN A 113 -3.47 28.51 26.82
N LYS A 114 -4.68 28.08 26.43
CA LYS A 114 -5.07 27.86 25.02
C LYS A 114 -4.03 27.00 24.28
N CYS A 115 -3.48 26.02 24.99
CA CYS A 115 -2.48 25.08 24.50
C CYS A 115 -3.12 23.71 24.27
N LEU A 116 -2.62 22.99 23.26
CA LEU A 116 -2.92 21.58 23.05
C LEU A 116 -1.80 20.76 23.66
N ILE A 117 -2.19 19.73 24.40
CA ILE A 117 -1.31 18.75 25.04
C ILE A 117 -1.53 17.42 24.33
N ALA A 118 -0.45 16.84 23.82
CA ALA A 118 -0.49 15.52 23.20
C ALA A 118 0.55 14.61 23.84
N GLU A 119 0.18 13.36 24.07
CA GLU A 119 1.10 12.30 24.46
C GLU A 119 1.26 11.36 23.27
N CYS A 120 2.50 11.13 22.84
CA CYS A 120 2.77 10.30 21.68
C CYS A 120 4.04 9.47 21.85
N TRP A 121 4.05 8.30 21.22
CA TRP A 121 5.23 7.43 21.13
C TRP A 121 6.19 7.93 20.05
N VAL A 122 7.42 8.20 20.45
CA VAL A 122 8.48 8.68 19.54
C VAL A 122 9.71 7.78 19.65
N PRO A 123 10.32 7.34 18.52
CA PRO A 123 11.59 6.62 18.57
C PRO A 123 12.69 7.56 19.09
N ALA A 124 13.42 7.11 20.12
CA ALA A 124 14.44 7.92 20.79
C ALA A 124 15.56 8.40 19.85
N LEU A 125 15.86 7.63 18.79
CA LEU A 125 16.86 7.98 17.78
C LEU A 125 16.46 9.17 16.91
N ASP A 126 15.15 9.37 16.65
CA ASP A 126 14.68 10.43 15.73
C ASP A 126 14.14 11.66 16.48
N MET A 127 14.42 11.74 17.79
CA MET A 127 13.95 12.82 18.67
C MET A 127 14.41 14.20 18.18
N GLU A 128 15.67 14.33 17.77
CA GLU A 128 16.23 15.59 17.28
C GLU A 128 15.57 16.07 15.98
N THR A 129 15.27 15.13 15.08
CA THR A 129 14.59 15.42 13.80
C THR A 129 13.19 15.98 14.05
N ILE A 130 12.47 15.44 15.05
CA ILE A 130 11.15 15.91 15.44
C ILE A 130 11.24 17.29 16.08
N GLN A 131 12.21 17.53 16.97
CA GLN A 131 12.42 18.86 17.56
C GLN A 131 12.71 19.92 16.50
N LEU A 132 13.54 19.59 15.50
CA LEU A 132 13.84 20.49 14.39
C LEU A 132 12.59 20.76 13.53
N ALA A 133 11.78 19.74 13.25
CA ALA A 133 10.53 19.89 12.51
C ALA A 133 9.52 20.78 13.26
N LEU A 134 9.43 20.64 14.58
CA LEU A 134 8.59 21.47 15.44
C LEU A 134 9.06 22.94 15.43
N ARG A 135 10.37 23.19 15.55
CA ARG A 135 10.95 24.55 15.47
C ARG A 135 10.65 25.22 14.13
N ARG A 136 10.88 24.53 13.01
CA ARG A 136 10.52 25.00 11.66
C ARG A 136 9.03 25.29 11.52
N GLY A 137 8.18 24.47 12.16
CA GLY A 137 6.74 24.68 12.19
C GLY A 137 6.35 25.96 12.94
N THR A 138 7.01 26.24 14.06
CA THR A 138 6.81 27.45 14.86
C THR A 138 7.25 28.71 14.11
N GLU A 139 8.45 28.70 13.51
CA GLU A 139 8.98 29.79 12.68
C GLU A 139 8.02 30.15 11.55
N ARG A 140 7.51 29.15 10.81
CA ARG A 140 6.54 29.37 9.73
C ARG A 140 5.19 29.90 10.21
N SER A 141 4.79 29.57 11.44
CA SER A 141 3.55 30.07 12.02
C SER A 141 3.66 31.49 12.60
N GLY A 142 4.88 32.02 12.75
CA GLY A 142 5.14 33.30 13.40
C GLY A 142 4.76 33.33 14.88
N SER A 143 4.60 32.17 15.51
CA SER A 143 4.25 32.06 16.94
C SER A 143 5.49 32.32 17.79
N SER A 144 5.35 33.15 18.82
CA SER A 144 6.43 33.44 19.78
C SER A 144 6.70 32.30 20.77
N VAL A 145 5.75 31.37 20.93
CA VAL A 145 5.87 30.27 21.89
C VAL A 145 6.59 29.08 21.23
N PRO A 146 7.76 28.65 21.76
CA PRO A 146 8.43 27.47 21.28
C PRO A 146 7.64 26.21 21.68
N PRO A 147 7.62 25.17 20.82
CA PRO A 147 7.00 23.91 21.14
C PRO A 147 7.87 23.18 22.16
N ILE A 148 7.26 22.75 23.26
CA ILE A 148 7.97 22.01 24.32
C ILE A 148 7.74 20.52 24.10
N LEU A 149 8.82 19.76 24.08
CA LEU A 149 8.82 18.31 23.93
C LEU A 149 9.47 17.70 25.17
N ASN A 150 8.65 17.17 26.08
CA ASN A 150 9.12 16.58 27.33
C ASN A 150 9.11 15.05 27.26
N ARG A 151 10.20 14.40 27.70
CA ARG A 151 10.28 12.94 27.84
C ARG A 151 9.59 12.52 29.13
N MET A 152 8.66 11.58 29.02
CA MET A 152 7.93 10.99 30.15
C MET A 152 8.33 9.54 30.33
N GLU A 153 8.34 9.10 31.59
CA GLU A 153 8.48 7.70 31.96
C GLU A 153 7.08 7.12 32.18
N THR A 154 6.78 5.99 31.56
CA THR A 154 5.47 5.34 31.57
C THR A 154 5.64 3.85 31.78
N LEU A 155 4.68 3.22 32.46
CA LEU A 155 4.63 1.76 32.64
C LEU A 155 3.88 1.04 31.51
N GLU A 156 3.29 1.79 30.57
CA GLU A 156 2.61 1.22 29.41
C GLU A 156 3.60 0.60 28.41
N ASP A 157 3.19 -0.50 27.79
CA ASP A 157 3.97 -1.18 26.77
C ASP A 157 4.06 -0.32 25.50
N PRO A 158 5.28 0.11 25.10
CA PRO A 158 5.43 0.90 23.89
C PRO A 158 5.21 0.06 22.63
N PRO A 159 4.79 0.69 21.52
CA PRO A 159 4.63 0.00 20.26
C PRO A 159 5.97 -0.45 19.66
N THR A 160 5.96 -1.60 18.99
CA THR A 160 7.12 -2.12 18.28
C THR A 160 7.26 -1.45 16.90
N TYR A 161 8.44 -0.91 16.61
CA TYR A 161 8.75 -0.27 15.33
C TYR A 161 10.02 -0.86 14.73
N ASN A 162 9.88 -1.47 13.54
CA ASN A 162 10.98 -2.00 12.77
C ASN A 162 11.28 -1.09 11.57
N ARG A 163 12.53 -0.61 11.47
CA ARG A 163 12.99 0.14 10.29
C ARG A 163 13.10 -0.81 9.11
N THR A 164 12.29 -0.58 8.09
CA THR A 164 12.25 -1.40 6.88
C THR A 164 12.72 -0.62 5.66
N ASN A 165 13.39 -1.32 4.76
CA ASN A 165 13.72 -0.85 3.42
C ASN A 165 12.68 -1.40 2.45
N LYS A 166 12.71 -0.90 1.21
CA LYS A 166 11.85 -1.40 0.12
C LYS A 166 11.90 -2.92 -0.05
N PHE A 167 13.07 -3.53 0.14
CA PHE A 167 13.26 -4.97 0.09
C PHE A 167 12.70 -5.70 1.32
N THR A 168 13.03 -5.22 2.52
CA THR A 168 12.67 -5.91 3.77
C THR A 168 11.21 -5.73 4.18
N VAL A 169 10.50 -4.75 3.61
CA VAL A 169 9.06 -4.54 3.81
C VAL A 169 8.24 -5.79 3.50
N ALA A 170 8.57 -6.52 2.43
CA ALA A 170 7.81 -7.69 2.01
C ALA A 170 7.89 -8.82 3.05
N PHE A 171 9.10 -9.13 3.50
CA PHE A 171 9.34 -10.15 4.54
C PHE A 171 8.81 -9.72 5.90
N GLN A 172 8.86 -8.43 6.21
CA GLN A 172 8.27 -7.92 7.44
C GLN A 172 6.75 -8.05 7.45
N ASN A 173 6.08 -7.76 6.31
CA ASN A 173 4.64 -7.94 6.17
C ASN A 173 4.25 -9.42 6.27
N LEU A 174 5.06 -10.34 5.74
CA LEU A 174 4.87 -11.78 5.92
C LEU A 174 4.86 -12.16 7.41
N ILE A 175 5.79 -11.61 8.20
CA ILE A 175 5.86 -11.87 9.64
C ILE A 175 4.69 -11.21 10.39
N TYR A 176 4.34 -9.98 10.04
CA TYR A 176 3.20 -9.28 10.65
C TYR A 176 1.86 -9.97 10.39
N ALA A 177 1.74 -10.75 9.32
CA ALA A 177 0.56 -11.59 9.08
C ALA A 177 0.40 -12.70 10.14
N TYR A 178 1.50 -13.19 10.72
CA TYR A 178 1.46 -14.15 11.83
C TYR A 178 1.25 -13.47 13.18
N GLY A 179 1.86 -12.31 13.38
CA GLY A 179 1.71 -11.53 14.61
C GLY A 179 2.72 -10.39 14.69
N VAL A 180 2.37 -9.38 15.49
CA VAL A 180 3.28 -8.28 15.80
C VAL A 180 4.15 -8.68 16.99
N ALA A 181 5.47 -8.60 16.82
CA ALA A 181 6.43 -8.92 17.88
C ALA A 181 6.30 -7.98 19.08
N THR A 182 6.60 -8.50 20.27
CA THR A 182 6.59 -7.73 21.50
C THR A 182 7.75 -6.73 21.54
N TYR A 183 7.67 -5.76 22.46
CA TYR A 183 8.65 -4.69 22.52
C TYR A 183 10.06 -5.22 22.85
N ARG A 184 11.03 -4.86 22.00
CA ARG A 184 12.45 -5.31 22.08
C ARG A 184 12.67 -6.82 21.94
N GLU A 185 11.70 -7.53 21.39
CA GLU A 185 11.90 -8.91 20.96
C GLU A 185 12.79 -8.97 19.70
N VAL A 186 13.59 -10.03 19.57
CA VAL A 186 14.38 -10.27 18.36
C VAL A 186 13.46 -10.45 17.17
N ASN A 187 13.59 -9.57 16.18
CA ASN A 187 12.83 -9.67 14.93
C ASN A 187 13.32 -10.87 14.10
N PRO A 188 12.44 -11.81 13.70
CA PRO A 188 12.82 -12.93 12.85
C PRO A 188 13.09 -12.54 11.38
N ALA A 189 12.67 -11.34 10.93
CA ALA A 189 12.73 -10.93 9.52
C ALA A 189 14.10 -11.07 8.84
N PRO A 190 15.22 -10.68 9.47
CA PRO A 190 16.54 -10.85 8.86
C PRO A 190 16.88 -12.31 8.56
N TYR A 191 16.45 -13.24 9.41
CA TYR A 191 16.70 -14.67 9.22
C TYR A 191 15.76 -15.23 8.15
N THR A 192 14.48 -14.85 8.19
CA THR A 192 13.47 -15.27 7.21
C THR A 192 13.86 -14.87 5.78
N ILE A 193 14.54 -13.74 5.57
CA ILE A 193 15.02 -13.32 4.24
C ILE A 193 15.86 -14.41 3.56
N ILE A 194 16.67 -15.15 4.34
CA ILE A 194 17.56 -16.19 3.81
C ILE A 194 16.93 -17.56 3.93
N THR A 195 16.36 -17.89 5.10
CA THR A 195 15.86 -19.24 5.38
C THR A 195 14.58 -19.55 4.61
N PHE A 196 13.70 -18.57 4.38
CA PHE A 196 12.43 -18.82 3.69
C PHE A 196 12.63 -19.20 2.21
N PRO A 197 13.36 -18.44 1.38
CA PRO A 197 13.65 -18.87 0.01
C PRO A 197 14.46 -20.17 -0.06
N PHE A 198 15.36 -20.40 0.91
CA PHE A 198 16.14 -21.64 0.99
C PHE A 198 15.25 -22.87 1.23
N LEU A 199 14.37 -22.82 2.22
CA LEU A 199 13.43 -23.92 2.50
C LEU A 199 12.48 -24.14 1.32
N PHE A 200 12.01 -23.07 0.68
CA PHE A 200 11.22 -23.17 -0.54
C PHE A 200 11.98 -23.86 -1.67
N ALA A 201 13.26 -23.52 -1.88
CA ALA A 201 14.10 -24.12 -2.91
C ALA A 201 14.34 -25.62 -2.69
N VAL A 202 14.51 -26.07 -1.43
CA VAL A 202 14.66 -27.50 -1.10
C VAL A 202 13.36 -28.27 -1.39
N MET A 203 12.19 -27.67 -1.15
CA MET A 203 10.90 -28.30 -1.42
C MET A 203 10.55 -28.35 -2.91
N PHE A 204 10.87 -27.29 -3.64
CA PHE A 204 10.50 -27.11 -5.05
C PHE A 204 11.65 -27.46 -6.01
N GLY A 205 12.58 -28.32 -5.59
CA GLY A 205 13.88 -28.60 -6.21
C GLY A 205 13.84 -29.12 -7.66
N ASP A 206 13.49 -28.23 -8.58
CA ASP A 206 13.45 -28.39 -10.03
C ASP A 206 14.13 -27.19 -10.68
N LEU A 207 15.20 -27.46 -11.43
CA LEU A 207 16.01 -26.43 -12.08
C LEU A 207 15.21 -25.68 -13.17
N GLY A 208 14.34 -26.37 -13.91
CA GLY A 208 13.54 -25.78 -14.98
C GLY A 208 12.50 -24.80 -14.45
N HIS A 209 11.71 -25.24 -13.47
CA HIS A 209 10.74 -24.37 -12.82
C HIS A 209 11.43 -23.23 -12.05
N GLY A 210 12.56 -23.49 -11.39
CA GLY A 210 13.36 -22.46 -10.73
C GLY A 210 13.86 -21.37 -11.69
N ALA A 211 14.33 -21.76 -12.89
CA ALA A 211 14.75 -20.81 -13.91
C ALA A 211 13.59 -19.95 -14.43
N LEU A 212 12.42 -20.56 -14.67
CA LEU A 212 11.20 -19.83 -15.07
C LEU A 212 10.74 -18.82 -14.00
N MET A 213 10.74 -19.23 -12.73
CA MET A 213 10.41 -18.34 -11.61
C MET A 213 11.41 -17.19 -11.47
N ALA A 214 12.71 -17.45 -11.69
CA ALA A 214 13.74 -16.42 -11.66
C ALA A 214 13.58 -15.41 -12.80
N VAL A 215 13.30 -15.87 -14.03
CA VAL A 215 13.04 -14.99 -15.19
C VAL A 215 11.78 -14.15 -14.95
N PHE A 216 10.72 -14.75 -14.43
CA PHE A 216 9.48 -14.03 -14.11
C PHE A 216 9.69 -13.00 -12.99
N GLY A 217 10.40 -13.37 -11.92
CA GLY A 217 10.77 -12.46 -10.83
C GLY A 217 11.60 -11.28 -11.33
N PHE A 218 12.61 -11.55 -12.16
CA PHE A 218 13.43 -10.51 -12.77
C PHE A 218 12.61 -9.56 -13.66
N TRP A 219 11.69 -10.11 -14.47
CA TRP A 219 10.79 -9.31 -15.30
C TRP A 219 9.91 -8.37 -14.46
N MET A 220 9.37 -8.84 -13.33
CA MET A 220 8.60 -8.00 -12.40
C MET A 220 9.44 -6.89 -11.77
N CYS A 221 10.67 -7.19 -11.36
CA CYS A 221 11.60 -6.18 -10.85
C CYS A 221 11.96 -5.14 -11.93
N TYR A 222 12.15 -5.56 -13.18
CA TYR A 222 12.46 -4.64 -14.28
C TYR A 222 11.28 -3.71 -14.63
N LYS A 223 10.04 -4.20 -14.53
CA LYS A 223 8.80 -3.46 -14.84
C LYS A 223 8.09 -2.92 -13.61
N GLU A 224 8.78 -2.71 -12.49
CA GLU A 224 8.16 -2.32 -11.23
C GLU A 224 7.35 -1.01 -11.31
N LYS A 225 7.92 0.08 -11.84
CA LYS A 225 7.24 1.40 -11.93
C LYS A 225 5.93 1.35 -12.73
N PRO A 226 5.90 0.80 -13.96
CA PRO A 226 4.64 0.69 -14.71
C PRO A 226 3.65 -0.29 -14.07
N LEU A 227 4.12 -1.34 -13.38
CA LEU A 227 3.24 -2.25 -12.63
C LEU A 227 2.61 -1.55 -11.42
N GLN A 228 3.38 -0.76 -10.65
CA GLN A 228 2.86 -0.01 -9.50
C GLN A 228 1.83 1.06 -9.91
N ALA A 229 1.97 1.63 -11.11
CA ALA A 229 1.01 2.59 -11.66
C ALA A 229 -0.31 1.93 -12.09
N LYS A 230 -0.30 0.63 -12.43
CA LYS A 230 -1.50 -0.16 -12.68
C LYS A 230 -2.03 -0.61 -11.32
N LYS A 231 -3.13 0.00 -10.89
CA LYS A 231 -3.87 -0.49 -9.73
C LYS A 231 -4.49 -1.83 -10.13
N ILE A 232 -3.84 -2.93 -9.76
CA ILE A 232 -4.38 -4.27 -9.94
C ILE A 232 -5.50 -4.40 -8.90
N ASP A 233 -6.72 -4.04 -9.31
CA ASP A 233 -7.92 -4.52 -8.63
C ASP A 233 -7.92 -6.05 -8.78
N SER A 234 -8.32 -6.74 -7.71
CA SER A 234 -8.07 -8.17 -7.44
C SER A 234 -8.68 -9.14 -8.45
N GLU A 235 -8.17 -9.14 -9.67
CA GLU A 235 -8.33 -10.20 -10.64
C GLU A 235 -7.01 -10.97 -10.69
N SER A 236 -7.13 -12.29 -10.49
CA SER A 236 -6.05 -13.25 -10.74
C SER A 236 -5.39 -12.92 -12.08
N LEU A 237 -4.13 -12.55 -12.03
CA LEU A 237 -3.29 -12.25 -13.20
C LEU A 237 -3.37 -13.42 -14.20
N ASN A 238 -4.24 -13.30 -15.20
CA ASN A 238 -4.29 -14.16 -16.37
C ASN A 238 -3.14 -13.76 -17.32
N ILE A 239 -1.89 -13.78 -16.80
CA ILE A 239 -0.67 -13.43 -17.55
C ILE A 239 -0.34 -14.52 -18.57
N PHE A 240 -0.66 -15.76 -18.24
CA PHE A 240 -0.70 -16.86 -19.19
C PHE A 240 -2.17 -17.13 -19.45
N GLY A 241 -2.73 -16.53 -20.51
CA GLY A 241 -3.94 -17.08 -21.09
C GLY A 241 -3.74 -18.59 -21.16
N SER A 242 -4.66 -19.38 -20.59
CA SER A 242 -4.55 -20.83 -20.59
C SER A 242 -4.49 -21.29 -22.05
N SER A 243 -3.27 -21.58 -22.51
CA SER A 243 -3.00 -22.08 -23.85
C SER A 243 -3.22 -23.59 -23.87
N TRP A 244 -4.39 -24.02 -23.41
CA TRP A 244 -4.89 -25.38 -23.56
C TRP A 244 -6.08 -25.31 -24.50
N ARG A 245 -5.88 -25.69 -25.76
CA ARG A 245 -6.96 -26.20 -26.60
C ARG A 245 -6.91 -27.72 -26.50
N ASN A 246 -7.99 -28.31 -26.00
CA ASN A 246 -8.16 -29.76 -26.08
C ASN A 246 -8.42 -30.13 -27.55
N ASN A 247 -7.48 -30.86 -28.15
CA ASN A 247 -7.56 -31.34 -29.53
C ASN A 247 -7.72 -32.87 -29.61
N TYR A 248 -8.13 -33.53 -28.52
CA TYR A 248 -8.36 -34.98 -28.50
C TYR A 248 -9.85 -35.28 -28.50
N ASN A 249 -10.25 -36.31 -29.26
CA ASN A 249 -11.63 -36.78 -29.29
C ASN A 249 -11.94 -37.62 -28.03
N VAL A 250 -13.18 -37.59 -27.56
CA VAL A 250 -13.59 -38.17 -26.27
C VAL A 250 -13.26 -39.67 -26.15
N SER A 251 -13.23 -40.40 -27.27
CA SER A 251 -12.89 -41.82 -27.32
C SER A 251 -11.43 -42.12 -26.99
N THR A 252 -10.48 -41.24 -27.36
CA THR A 252 -9.05 -41.49 -27.19
C THR A 252 -8.58 -41.27 -25.74
N LEU A 253 -9.32 -40.45 -24.97
CA LEU A 253 -9.11 -40.22 -23.53
C LEU A 253 -9.70 -41.33 -22.65
N GLN A 254 -10.69 -42.08 -23.14
CA GLN A 254 -11.34 -43.15 -22.38
C GLN A 254 -10.66 -44.51 -22.54
N GLU A 255 -9.91 -44.75 -23.64
CA GLU A 255 -9.27 -46.04 -23.89
C GLU A 255 -7.88 -46.19 -23.26
N ASN A 256 -7.14 -45.11 -22.99
CA ASN A 256 -5.75 -45.22 -22.52
C ASN A 256 -5.51 -44.43 -21.23
N LYS A 257 -5.54 -45.15 -20.09
CA LYS A 257 -5.39 -44.54 -18.76
C LYS A 257 -3.94 -44.27 -18.34
N LEU A 258 -2.95 -44.83 -19.04
CA LEU A 258 -1.51 -44.67 -18.78
C LEU A 258 -0.71 -44.87 -20.08
N LEU A 259 -0.29 -43.78 -20.73
CA LEU A 259 0.77 -43.82 -21.73
C LEU A 259 2.09 -43.46 -21.02
N GLN A 260 2.88 -44.48 -20.70
CA GLN A 260 4.25 -44.35 -20.20
C GLN A 260 5.20 -44.90 -21.26
N LEU A 261 6.29 -44.17 -21.53
CA LEU A 261 7.38 -44.71 -22.35
C LEU A 261 8.12 -45.80 -21.56
N ASN A 262 8.26 -46.97 -22.19
CA ASN A 262 9.07 -48.09 -21.70
C ASN A 262 10.57 -47.75 -21.84
N PRO A 263 11.39 -47.86 -20.78
CA PRO A 263 12.82 -47.60 -20.83
C PRO A 263 13.61 -48.91 -20.99
N ASP A 264 13.40 -49.63 -22.09
CA ASP A 264 14.15 -50.86 -22.35
C ASP A 264 14.57 -50.95 -23.82
N SER A 265 15.64 -50.23 -24.18
CA SER A 265 16.66 -50.69 -25.12
C SER A 265 17.82 -49.68 -25.29
N MET A 266 19.03 -50.23 -25.10
CA MET A 266 20.36 -49.83 -25.55
C MET A 266 20.64 -48.35 -25.89
N ASP A 267 20.96 -47.53 -24.87
CA ASP A 267 21.73 -46.27 -25.08
C ASP A 267 22.38 -45.74 -23.77
N TYR A 268 22.85 -46.64 -22.89
CA TYR A 268 23.54 -46.25 -21.65
C TYR A 268 25.06 -46.40 -21.77
N ILE A 269 25.77 -45.26 -21.82
CA ILE A 269 27.23 -45.19 -21.77
C ILE A 269 27.64 -44.93 -20.32
N GLN A 270 28.09 -45.99 -19.65
CA GLN A 270 28.64 -45.99 -18.29
C GLN A 270 29.86 -45.08 -18.14
N LYS A 271 29.66 -43.81 -17.78
CA LYS A 271 30.70 -42.95 -17.20
C LYS A 271 30.14 -42.08 -16.07
N PRO A 272 30.75 -42.05 -14.87
CA PRO A 272 30.32 -41.16 -13.80
C PRO A 272 30.54 -39.69 -14.17
N TYR A 273 29.55 -38.84 -13.88
CA TYR A 273 29.72 -37.38 -13.92
C TYR A 273 30.34 -36.88 -12.60
N PRO A 274 31.25 -35.90 -12.66
CA PRO A 274 31.96 -35.40 -11.48
C PRO A 274 31.11 -34.53 -10.52
N PHE A 275 29.88 -34.13 -10.89
CA PHE A 275 28.98 -33.35 -10.02
C PHE A 275 27.49 -33.60 -10.38
N GLY A 276 26.67 -34.06 -9.42
CA GLY A 276 25.23 -34.34 -9.61
C GLY A 276 24.75 -35.65 -8.98
N ILE A 277 23.47 -36.01 -9.17
CA ILE A 277 22.91 -37.32 -8.78
C ILE A 277 22.65 -38.16 -10.05
N ASP A 278 23.07 -39.42 -10.02
CA ASP A 278 22.96 -40.38 -11.13
C ASP A 278 21.48 -40.76 -11.42
N PRO A 279 21.02 -40.79 -12.69
CA PRO A 279 19.69 -41.32 -13.06
C PRO A 279 19.45 -42.79 -12.68
N VAL A 280 20.50 -43.55 -12.35
CA VAL A 280 20.42 -44.98 -11.97
C VAL A 280 19.95 -45.19 -10.51
N TRP A 281 19.92 -44.15 -9.67
CA TRP A 281 19.42 -44.28 -8.30
C TRP A 281 17.90 -44.49 -8.27
N GLN A 282 17.48 -45.72 -7.94
CA GLN A 282 16.07 -46.09 -7.83
C GLN A 282 15.31 -45.20 -6.84
N ILE A 283 14.00 -45.04 -7.09
CA ILE A 283 13.02 -44.26 -6.31
C ILE A 283 13.18 -44.51 -4.79
N ILE A 284 13.55 -45.73 -4.39
CA ILE A 284 13.72 -46.15 -3.00
C ILE A 284 14.89 -45.42 -2.30
N PHE A 285 16.04 -45.26 -2.96
CA PHE A 285 17.20 -44.58 -2.38
C PHE A 285 16.98 -43.06 -2.26
N MET A 286 16.40 -42.44 -3.30
CA MET A 286 16.12 -41.00 -3.32
C MET A 286 15.08 -40.61 -2.26
N ASN A 287 14.06 -41.45 -2.06
CA ASN A 287 13.07 -41.23 -1.02
C ASN A 287 13.69 -41.31 0.40
N ALA A 288 14.54 -42.31 0.63
CA ALA A 288 15.28 -42.45 1.89
C ALA A 288 16.23 -41.27 2.15
N TYR A 289 16.91 -40.78 1.11
CA TYR A 289 17.79 -39.62 1.20
C TYR A 289 17.04 -38.32 1.51
N LYS A 290 15.94 -38.04 0.79
CA LYS A 290 15.08 -36.86 1.02
C LYS A 290 14.54 -36.81 2.44
N MET A 291 14.08 -37.95 2.97
CA MET A 291 13.60 -38.05 4.34
C MET A 291 14.69 -37.71 5.36
N LYS A 292 15.91 -38.24 5.18
CA LYS A 292 17.03 -37.98 6.09
C LYS A 292 17.49 -36.52 6.06
N ILE A 293 17.61 -35.93 4.87
CA ILE A 293 18.00 -34.51 4.73
C ILE A 293 16.93 -33.58 5.30
N SER A 294 15.64 -33.87 5.09
CA SER A 294 14.53 -33.07 5.64
C SER A 294 14.56 -33.04 7.17
N ILE A 295 14.82 -34.18 7.82
CA ILE A 295 14.95 -34.26 9.29
C ILE A 295 16.13 -33.43 9.77
N ILE A 296 17.29 -33.54 9.13
CA ILE A 296 18.50 -32.78 9.53
C ILE A 296 18.24 -31.27 9.43
N ILE A 297 17.72 -30.78 8.31
CA ILE A 297 17.42 -29.36 8.11
C ILE A 297 16.38 -28.88 9.12
N GLY A 298 15.34 -29.68 9.38
CA GLY A 298 14.30 -29.37 10.36
C GLY A 298 14.85 -29.23 11.78
N VAL A 299 15.70 -30.16 12.22
CA VAL A 299 16.34 -30.12 13.55
C VAL A 299 17.22 -28.88 13.69
N PHE A 300 18.06 -28.56 12.70
CA PHE A 300 18.89 -27.35 12.75
C PHE A 300 18.05 -26.06 12.78
N HIS A 301 16.97 -25.99 12.00
CA HIS A 301 16.09 -24.82 11.98
C HIS A 301 15.37 -24.61 13.33
N MET A 302 14.88 -25.70 13.94
CA MET A 302 14.25 -25.64 15.27
C MET A 302 15.26 -25.30 16.38
N LEU A 303 16.45 -25.88 16.36
CA LEU A 303 17.53 -25.55 17.31
C LEU A 303 17.93 -24.07 17.22
N PHE A 304 18.01 -23.54 16.00
CA PHE A 304 18.25 -22.11 15.80
C PHE A 304 17.14 -21.25 16.41
N GLY A 305 15.87 -21.61 16.22
CA GLY A 305 14.74 -20.91 16.86
C GLY A 305 14.84 -20.90 18.40
N VAL A 306 15.16 -22.02 19.02
CA VAL A 306 15.35 -22.12 20.48
C VAL A 306 16.54 -21.27 20.95
N SER A 307 17.62 -21.20 20.17
CA SER A 307 18.77 -20.34 20.51
C SER A 307 18.43 -18.84 20.51
N LEU A 308 17.51 -18.39 19.64
CA LEU A 308 17.02 -17.01 19.65
C LEU A 308 16.14 -16.71 20.87
N SER A 309 15.36 -17.69 21.33
CA SER A 309 14.60 -17.58 22.58
C SER A 309 15.53 -17.36 23.79
N LEU A 310 16.65 -18.10 23.86
CA LEU A 310 17.67 -17.87 24.88
C LEU A 310 18.24 -16.44 24.81
N TRP A 311 18.51 -15.94 23.60
CA TRP A 311 18.99 -14.56 23.40
C TRP A 311 17.98 -13.52 23.90
N ASN A 312 16.69 -13.71 23.66
CA ASN A 312 15.64 -12.84 24.18
C ASN A 312 15.65 -12.77 25.71
N HIS A 313 15.78 -13.91 26.40
CA HIS A 313 15.86 -13.94 27.86
C HIS A 313 17.12 -13.23 28.40
N ILE A 314 18.28 -13.45 27.77
CA ILE A 314 19.52 -12.77 28.15
C ILE A 314 19.39 -11.25 27.94
N ALA A 315 18.83 -10.82 26.80
CA ALA A 315 18.59 -9.42 26.50
C ALA A 315 17.64 -8.75 27.51
N ALA A 316 16.56 -9.46 27.91
CA ALA A 316 15.61 -8.99 28.91
C ALA A 316 16.20 -8.91 30.33
N SER A 317 17.09 -9.85 30.70
CA SER A 317 17.80 -9.81 32.00
C SER A 317 18.85 -8.70 32.06
N THR A 318 19.53 -8.42 30.95
CA THR A 318 20.55 -7.36 30.89
C THR A 318 19.91 -5.97 30.93
N SER A 319 18.74 -5.79 30.30
CA SER A 319 18.00 -4.52 30.37
C SER A 319 17.54 -4.20 31.79
N THR A 320 17.02 -5.20 32.52
CA THR A 320 16.61 -5.07 33.94
C THR A 320 17.79 -4.85 34.88
N TRP A 321 18.93 -5.50 34.65
CA TRP A 321 20.14 -5.25 35.45
C TRP A 321 20.71 -3.84 35.23
N SER A 322 20.65 -3.33 34.00
CA SER A 322 21.10 -1.96 33.67
C SER A 322 20.17 -0.86 34.19
N SER A 323 18.86 -1.12 34.30
CA SER A 323 17.89 -0.17 34.88
C SER A 323 18.01 -0.11 36.40
N SER A 324 18.13 -1.25 37.08
CA SER A 324 18.39 -1.27 38.54
C SER A 324 19.70 -0.60 38.91
N ARG A 325 20.77 -0.73 38.11
CA ARG A 325 22.05 -0.06 38.36
C ARG A 325 21.98 1.46 38.17
N ARG A 326 21.26 1.95 37.14
CA ARG A 326 21.06 3.39 36.90
C ARG A 326 20.16 4.03 37.95
N SER A 327 19.10 3.34 38.39
CA SER A 327 18.22 3.80 39.47
C SER A 327 18.93 3.80 40.83
N CYS A 328 19.78 2.81 41.11
CA CYS A 328 20.61 2.82 42.34
C CYS A 328 21.72 3.87 42.30
N SER A 329 22.36 4.14 41.16
CA SER A 329 23.42 5.15 41.07
C SER A 329 22.92 6.59 41.22
N SER A 330 21.62 6.86 41.06
CA SER A 330 21.05 8.18 41.31
C SER A 330 20.53 8.37 42.75
N HIS A 331 20.44 7.29 43.53
CA HIS A 331 19.85 7.33 44.89
C HIS A 331 20.78 6.87 46.02
N TYR A 332 21.94 6.29 45.75
CA TYR A 332 22.92 5.96 46.79
C TYR A 332 24.35 6.31 46.33
N CYS A 333 24.70 7.59 46.51
CA CYS A 333 26.08 8.01 46.71
C CYS A 333 26.26 8.49 48.16
N SER A 334 25.84 7.65 49.10
CA SER A 334 26.30 7.68 50.49
C SER A 334 25.77 6.44 51.19
N SER A 335 26.69 5.66 51.76
CA SER A 335 26.45 4.63 52.77
C SER A 335 26.05 3.24 52.26
N THR A 336 27.06 2.37 52.25
CA THR A 336 27.07 1.04 52.88
C THR A 336 25.74 0.30 52.94
N TRP A 337 25.62 -0.82 52.20
CA TRP A 337 25.19 -2.13 52.72
C TRP A 337 25.17 -3.17 51.60
N CYS A 338 26.25 -3.94 51.51
CA CYS A 338 26.18 -5.34 51.13
C CYS A 338 25.29 -6.05 52.17
N CYS A 339 24.10 -6.50 51.79
CA CYS A 339 23.48 -7.69 52.37
C CYS A 339 22.22 -8.09 51.59
N LEU A 340 22.16 -9.40 51.35
CA LEU A 340 21.06 -10.25 50.91
C LEU A 340 19.64 -9.65 51.08
N CYS A 341 18.83 -9.75 50.04
CA CYS A 341 17.50 -10.36 50.16
C CYS A 341 16.87 -10.65 48.79
N SER A 342 16.56 -11.93 48.57
CA SER A 342 15.44 -12.36 47.74
C SER A 342 14.17 -11.65 48.22
N SER A 343 13.61 -10.77 47.40
CA SER A 343 12.20 -10.43 47.48
C SER A 343 11.70 -10.06 46.08
N SER A 344 10.69 -10.79 45.66
CA SER A 344 9.87 -10.53 44.48
C SER A 344 9.19 -9.17 44.63
N GLY A 345 9.83 -8.12 44.12
CA GLY A 345 9.24 -6.80 43.89
C GLY A 345 8.76 -6.66 42.44
N PRO A 346 7.79 -5.77 42.15
CA PRO A 346 7.26 -5.59 40.80
C PRO A 346 8.37 -5.10 39.86
N PRO A 347 8.30 -5.38 38.54
CA PRO A 347 9.36 -5.02 37.62
C PRO A 347 9.53 -3.50 37.57
N THR A 348 10.71 -3.04 37.97
CA THR A 348 11.14 -1.65 37.86
C THR A 348 11.32 -1.27 36.38
N ALA A 349 10.83 -0.08 36.03
CA ALA A 349 10.73 0.44 34.67
C ALA A 349 12.03 0.28 33.85
N GLN A 350 11.90 -0.30 32.65
CA GLN A 350 13.02 -0.45 31.72
C GLN A 350 13.31 0.88 31.01
N PRO A 351 14.56 1.17 30.61
CA PRO A 351 14.85 2.31 29.75
C PRO A 351 14.21 2.08 28.37
N HIS A 352 13.12 2.78 28.09
CA HIS A 352 12.39 2.69 26.83
C HIS A 352 13.17 3.41 25.70
N LEU A 353 13.42 2.71 24.58
CA LEU A 353 13.81 3.25 23.27
C LEU A 353 12.70 4.07 22.61
N PHE A 354 11.45 3.90 23.02
CA PHE A 354 10.37 4.83 22.72
C PHE A 354 10.13 5.71 23.93
N SER A 355 10.24 7.02 23.75
CA SER A 355 9.84 7.96 24.79
C SER A 355 8.36 8.26 24.60
N ALA A 356 7.55 8.08 25.63
CA ALA A 356 6.34 8.87 25.75
C ALA A 356 6.79 10.33 25.76
N ALA A 357 6.27 11.13 24.84
CA ALA A 357 6.64 12.53 24.74
C ALA A 357 5.39 13.39 24.85
N ARG A 358 5.43 14.35 25.78
CA ARG A 358 4.39 15.36 25.91
C ARG A 358 4.75 16.55 25.03
N ILE A 359 3.94 16.80 24.02
CA ILE A 359 4.06 17.97 23.14
C ILE A 359 3.07 19.02 23.64
N LEU A 360 3.60 20.18 24.04
CA LEU A 360 2.81 21.37 24.34
C LEU A 360 2.87 22.32 23.15
N ARG A 361 1.71 22.70 22.61
CA ARG A 361 1.62 23.68 21.52
C ARG A 361 0.55 24.73 21.81
N SER A 362 0.91 26.01 21.82
CA SER A 362 -0.06 27.11 21.94
C SER A 362 -0.84 27.31 20.63
N SER A 363 -2.17 27.33 20.71
CA SER A 363 -3.04 27.64 19.58
C SER A 363 -3.34 29.14 19.55
N SER A 364 -2.67 29.89 18.65
CA SER A 364 -2.92 31.32 18.47
C SER A 364 -3.99 31.65 17.42
N ARG A 365 -4.66 30.67 16.79
CA ARG A 365 -5.73 30.96 15.82
C ARG A 365 -6.70 29.78 15.62
N ALA A 366 -7.63 29.61 16.56
CA ALA A 366 -8.89 28.90 16.31
C ALA A 366 -10.00 29.93 16.09
N ARG A 367 -10.30 30.26 14.82
CA ARG A 367 -11.54 30.97 14.49
C ARG A 367 -12.70 30.02 14.77
N SER A 368 -13.53 30.36 15.75
CA SER A 368 -14.74 29.63 16.10
C SER A 368 -15.72 29.66 14.92
N VAL A 369 -15.83 28.54 14.19
CA VAL A 369 -17.00 28.29 13.36
C VAL A 369 -18.09 27.78 14.30
N ARG A 370 -18.96 28.71 14.76
CA ARG A 370 -20.22 28.36 15.44
C ARG A 370 -21.02 27.44 14.52
N ARG A 371 -21.09 26.14 14.84
CA ARG A 371 -22.15 25.27 14.33
C ARG A 371 -23.43 25.59 15.10
N ARG A 372 -24.41 26.18 14.43
CA ARG A 372 -25.82 26.09 14.84
C ARG A 372 -26.23 24.63 14.65
N SER A 373 -26.49 23.94 15.75
CA SER A 373 -27.17 22.65 15.77
C SER A 373 -28.61 22.85 15.31
N LEU A 374 -28.94 22.33 14.13
CA LEU A 374 -30.32 22.00 13.78
C LEU A 374 -30.56 20.58 14.30
N SER A 375 -31.36 20.49 15.36
CA SER A 375 -31.94 19.26 15.88
C SER A 375 -32.98 18.72 14.90
N PRO A 376 -33.06 17.41 14.61
CA PRO A 376 -34.26 16.81 14.06
C PRO A 376 -35.23 16.55 15.21
N SER A 377 -36.30 17.36 15.31
CA SER A 377 -37.45 17.03 16.13
C SER A 377 -38.31 16.01 15.39
N SER A 378 -38.47 14.86 16.02
CA SER A 378 -39.49 13.85 15.75
C SER A 378 -40.90 14.45 15.80
N THR A 379 -41.65 14.32 14.71
CA THR A 379 -43.07 13.90 14.62
C THR A 379 -43.38 13.65 13.16
#